data_AF-A0AAN6PQI2-F1
#
_entry.id   AF-A0AAN6PQI2-F1
#
_cell.length_a   1.000
_cell.length_b   1.000
_cell.length_c   1.000
_cell.angle_alpha   90.00
_cell.angle_beta   90.00
_cell.angle_gamma   90.00
#
_symmetry.space_group_name_H-M   'P 1'
#
loop_
_entity.id
_entity.type
_entity.pdbx_description
1 polymer ?
#
loop_
_entity_poly.entity_id
_entity_poly.type
_entity_poly.pdbx_seq_one_letter_code
_entity_poly.pdbx_strand_id
1 'polypeptide(L)'
;MASTQDNTTSIIATLQAKIAELEKDAAIHQSLINEVSSKIDDAEKAKLKIEAPDKFHGEQEDLSRFLTEMSSYIEHYEVRFPDEDTKTRYAASRLGGRAARWFEPTLKDYVKNTTKD
;
A
#
# COMPACT_ATOMS: atom_id res chain seq x y z
N MET A 1 8.40 60.99 -18.19
CA MET A 1 8.13 59.63 -18.72
C MET A 1 9.27 58.62 -18.45
N ALA A 2 10.50 59.04 -18.11
CA ALA A 2 11.60 58.10 -17.79
C ALA A 2 11.39 57.27 -16.50
N SER A 3 10.83 57.89 -15.44
CA SER A 3 10.75 57.26 -14.11
C SER A 3 9.82 56.05 -13.99
N THR A 4 8.88 55.86 -14.91
CA THR A 4 7.96 54.71 -14.91
C THR A 4 8.64 53.47 -15.50
N GLN A 5 9.49 53.66 -16.51
CA GLN A 5 10.17 52.58 -17.22
C GLN A 5 11.28 51.94 -16.38
N ASP A 6 11.98 52.75 -15.57
CA ASP A 6 12.98 52.26 -14.61
C ASP A 6 12.34 51.41 -13.49
N ASN A 7 11.15 51.79 -13.02
CA ASN A 7 10.42 51.04 -11.99
C ASN A 7 9.92 49.68 -12.54
N THR A 8 9.37 49.65 -13.76
CA THR A 8 8.95 48.41 -14.41
C THR A 8 10.13 47.46 -14.63
N THR A 9 11.30 47.98 -15.00
CA THR A 9 12.51 47.18 -15.20
C THR A 9 13.01 46.55 -13.90
N SER A 10 12.97 47.28 -12.79
CA SER A 10 13.33 46.78 -11.45
C SER A 10 12.40 45.64 -10.98
N ILE A 11 11.09 45.79 -11.23
CA ILE A 11 10.10 44.75 -10.89
C ILE A 11 10.33 43.48 -11.72
N ILE A 12 10.59 43.61 -13.02
CA ILE A 12 10.87 42.47 -13.90
C ILE A 12 12.12 41.72 -13.44
N ALA A 13 13.19 42.44 -13.12
CA ALA A 13 14.43 41.82 -12.62
C ALA A 13 14.20 41.07 -11.30
N THR A 14 13.38 41.62 -10.40
CA THR A 14 13.02 40.98 -9.13
C THR A 14 12.20 39.70 -9.35
N LEU A 15 11.22 39.74 -10.26
CA LEU A 15 10.41 38.57 -10.61
C LEU A 15 11.26 37.47 -11.27
N GLN A 16 12.18 37.84 -12.16
CA GLN A 16 13.11 36.91 -12.79
C GLN A 16 14.02 36.23 -11.76
N ALA A 17 14.54 36.98 -10.80
CA ALA A 17 15.33 36.41 -9.70
C ALA A 17 14.53 35.41 -8.88
N LYS A 18 13.25 35.71 -8.59
CA LYS A 18 12.39 34.78 -7.84
C LYS A 18 12.05 33.52 -8.62
N ILE A 19 11.83 33.63 -9.93
CA ILE A 19 11.60 32.46 -10.81
C ILE A 19 12.82 31.56 -10.82
N ALA A 20 14.03 32.11 -10.98
CA ALA A 20 15.26 31.32 -10.98
C ALA A 20 15.50 30.60 -9.63
N GLU A 21 15.16 31.25 -8.51
CA GLU A 21 15.21 30.60 -7.20
C GLU A 21 14.20 29.45 -7.08
N LEU A 22 12.96 29.66 -7.52
CA LEU A 22 11.92 28.62 -7.52
C LEU A 22 12.28 27.43 -8.42
N GLU A 23 12.90 27.67 -9.57
CA GLU A 23 13.37 26.61 -10.47
C GLU A 23 14.49 25.78 -9.83
N LYS A 24 15.42 26.43 -9.11
CA LYS A 24 16.47 25.75 -8.37
C LYS A 24 15.89 24.88 -7.24
N ASP A 25 14.93 25.41 -6.49
CA ASP A 25 14.27 24.67 -5.42
C ASP A 25 13.47 23.48 -5.98
N ALA A 26 12.78 23.65 -7.11
CA ALA A 26 12.09 22.56 -7.79
C ALA A 26 13.04 21.45 -8.24
N ALA A 27 14.22 21.81 -8.76
CA ALA A 27 15.24 20.82 -9.13
C ALA A 27 15.76 20.03 -7.91
N ILE A 28 15.96 20.71 -6.78
CA ILE A 28 16.37 20.06 -5.52
C ILE A 28 15.28 19.10 -5.04
N HIS A 29 14.02 19.54 -5.00
CA HIS A 29 12.90 18.69 -4.58
C HIS A 29 12.75 17.47 -5.49
N GLN A 30 12.89 17.63 -6.81
CA GLN A 30 12.83 16.51 -7.73
C GLN A 30 13.97 15.50 -7.49
N SER A 31 15.18 15.98 -7.18
CA SER A 31 16.32 15.12 -6.82
C SER A 31 16.04 14.34 -5.53
N LEU A 32 15.50 15.00 -4.50
CA LEU A 32 15.16 14.37 -3.23
C LEU A 32 14.06 13.32 -3.39
N ILE A 33 13.04 13.59 -4.21
CA ILE A 33 11.97 12.64 -4.55
C ILE A 33 12.56 11.37 -5.18
N ASN A 34 13.47 11.53 -6.14
CA ASN A 34 14.10 10.39 -6.80
C ASN A 34 14.94 9.56 -5.83
N GLU A 35 15.68 10.21 -4.92
CA GLU A 35 16.46 9.52 -3.88
C GLU A 35 15.55 8.74 -2.92
N VAL A 36 14.48 9.36 -2.44
CA VAL A 36 13.51 8.72 -1.55
C VAL A 36 12.84 7.54 -2.25
N SER A 37 12.45 7.69 -3.53
CA SER A 37 11.86 6.60 -4.31
C SER A 37 12.82 5.41 -4.44
N SER A 38 14.09 5.65 -4.74
CA SER A 38 15.10 4.59 -4.80
C SER A 38 15.26 3.87 -3.46
N LYS A 39 15.26 4.60 -2.34
CA LYS A 39 15.37 3.99 -1.01
C LYS A 39 14.14 3.17 -0.65
N ILE A 40 12.94 3.60 -1.07
CA ILE A 40 11.71 2.81 -0.90
C ILE A 40 11.82 1.50 -1.69
N ASP A 41 12.25 1.54 -2.95
CA ASP A 41 12.41 0.34 -3.77
C ASP A 41 13.42 -0.64 -3.17
N ASP A 42 14.55 -0.15 -2.67
CA ASP A 42 15.55 -0.98 -2.02
C ASP A 42 15.05 -1.55 -0.70
N ALA A 43 14.32 -0.77 0.09
CA ALA A 43 13.67 -1.26 1.31
C ALA A 43 12.62 -2.33 1.01
N GLU A 44 11.84 -2.21 -0.07
CA GLU A 44 10.87 -3.23 -0.49
C GLU A 44 11.56 -4.51 -0.96
N LYS A 45 12.67 -4.40 -1.70
CA LYS A 45 13.47 -5.57 -2.11
C LYS A 45 14.14 -6.27 -0.93
N ALA A 46 14.56 -5.52 0.08
CA ALA A 46 15.21 -6.05 1.28
C ALA A 46 14.23 -6.75 2.24
N LYS A 47 12.92 -6.56 2.09
CA LYS A 47 11.91 -7.27 2.90
C LYS A 47 11.90 -8.76 2.57
N LEU A 48 12.04 -9.59 3.59
CA LEU A 48 11.85 -11.03 3.49
C LEU A 48 10.42 -11.32 3.00
N LYS A 49 10.31 -12.05 1.88
CA LYS A 49 9.03 -12.53 1.36
C LYS A 49 8.73 -13.89 2.00
N ILE A 50 7.72 -13.93 2.86
CA ILE A 50 7.20 -15.19 3.41
C ILE A 50 6.22 -15.78 2.41
N GLU A 51 6.34 -17.08 2.17
CA GLU A 51 5.40 -17.80 1.31
C GLU A 51 4.01 -17.80 1.94
N ALA A 52 2.98 -17.77 1.09
CA ALA A 52 1.63 -17.83 1.59
C ALA A 52 1.33 -19.23 2.18
N PRO A 53 0.50 -19.33 3.23
CA PRO A 53 0.10 -20.61 3.77
C PRO A 53 -0.56 -21.51 2.72
N ASP A 54 -0.35 -22.80 2.87
CA ASP A 54 -1.00 -23.82 2.05
C ASP A 54 -2.53 -23.81 2.23
N LYS A 55 -3.24 -24.39 1.26
CA LYS A 55 -4.69 -24.49 1.36
C LYS A 55 -5.11 -25.52 2.41
N PHE A 56 -6.07 -25.15 3.25
CA PHE A 56 -6.67 -26.07 4.21
C PHE A 56 -7.85 -26.82 3.58
N HIS A 57 -7.76 -28.14 3.48
CA HIS A 57 -8.77 -28.96 2.82
C HIS A 57 -9.85 -29.54 3.76
N GLY A 58 -9.67 -29.40 5.07
CA GLY A 58 -10.62 -29.88 6.09
C GLY A 58 -10.12 -31.03 6.96
N GLU A 59 -8.85 -31.41 6.89
CA GLU A 59 -8.28 -32.45 7.75
C GLU A 59 -8.00 -31.92 9.16
N GLN A 60 -8.49 -32.60 10.20
CA GLN A 60 -8.39 -32.09 11.57
C GLN A 60 -6.94 -31.99 12.07
N GLU A 61 -6.09 -32.93 11.66
CA GLU A 61 -4.67 -32.99 12.02
C GLU A 61 -3.87 -31.79 11.49
N ASP A 62 -4.27 -31.23 10.34
CA ASP A 62 -3.58 -30.10 9.72
C ASP A 62 -4.09 -28.74 10.22
N LEU A 63 -5.20 -28.70 10.96
CA LEU A 63 -5.85 -27.44 11.35
C LEU A 63 -4.94 -26.55 12.20
N SER A 64 -4.25 -27.13 13.19
CA SER A 64 -3.37 -26.37 14.07
C SER A 64 -2.19 -25.77 13.31
N ARG A 65 -1.63 -26.53 12.37
CA ARG A 65 -0.55 -26.06 11.50
C ARG A 65 -1.02 -24.92 10.61
N PHE A 66 -2.16 -25.10 9.93
CA PHE A 66 -2.75 -24.07 9.07
C PHE A 66 -3.00 -22.76 9.81
N LEU A 67 -3.60 -22.81 11.01
CA LEU A 67 -3.88 -21.60 11.79
C LEU A 67 -2.60 -20.88 12.24
N THR A 68 -1.55 -21.64 12.56
CA THR A 68 -0.24 -21.09 12.95
C THR A 68 0.42 -20.38 11.77
N GLU A 69 0.47 -21.05 10.61
CA GLU A 69 1.01 -20.47 9.38
C GLU A 69 0.21 -19.23 8.94
N MET A 70 -1.13 -19.27 9.05
CA MET A 70 -1.99 -18.14 8.73
C MET A 70 -1.75 -16.94 9.63
N SER A 71 -1.66 -17.17 10.94
CA SER A 71 -1.45 -16.11 11.92
C SER A 71 -0.08 -15.44 11.70
N SER A 72 0.97 -16.25 11.50
CA SER A 72 2.31 -15.75 11.22
C SER A 72 2.38 -14.96 9.91
N TYR A 73 1.69 -15.41 8.86
CA TYR A 73 1.63 -14.69 7.58
C TYR A 73 0.93 -13.33 7.72
N ILE A 74 -0.21 -13.29 8.42
CA ILE A 74 -0.97 -12.05 8.64
C ILE A 74 -0.15 -11.06 9.47
N GLU A 75 0.52 -11.53 10.52
CA GLU A 75 1.38 -10.70 11.38
C GLU A 75 2.55 -10.10 10.58
N HIS A 76 3.24 -10.90 9.76
CA HIS A 76 4.34 -10.41 8.93
C HIS A 76 3.91 -9.38 7.89
N TYR A 77 2.68 -9.47 7.42
CA TYR A 77 2.09 -8.58 6.42
C TYR A 77 1.00 -7.68 7.00
N GLU A 78 1.07 -7.30 8.28
CA GLU A 78 0.00 -6.59 9.00
C GLU A 78 -0.58 -5.38 8.24
N VAL A 79 0.27 -4.62 7.54
CA VAL A 79 -0.12 -3.43 6.77
C VAL A 79 -1.09 -3.77 5.62
N ARG A 80 -1.03 -5.00 5.10
CA ARG A 80 -1.93 -5.52 4.06
C ARG A 80 -3.26 -6.04 4.62
N PHE A 81 -3.37 -6.14 5.94
CA PHE A 81 -4.52 -6.68 6.66
C PHE A 81 -5.06 -5.66 7.69
N PRO A 82 -5.57 -4.50 7.21
CA PRO A 82 -5.91 -3.35 8.07
C PRO A 82 -7.09 -3.62 9.02
N ASP A 83 -7.94 -4.59 8.70
CA ASP A 83 -9.14 -4.93 9.47
C ASP A 83 -9.39 -6.43 9.50
N GLU A 84 -10.27 -6.86 10.41
CA GLU A 84 -10.63 -8.27 10.60
C GLU A 84 -11.39 -8.87 9.39
N ASP A 85 -12.10 -8.05 8.60
CA ASP A 85 -12.77 -8.54 7.40
C ASP A 85 -11.74 -8.98 6.36
N THR A 86 -10.73 -8.16 6.10
CA THR A 86 -9.65 -8.46 5.16
C THR A 86 -8.88 -9.71 5.57
N LYS A 87 -8.60 -9.88 6.87
CA LYS A 87 -7.99 -11.10 7.43
C LYS A 87 -8.86 -12.32 7.18
N THR A 88 -10.15 -12.23 7.51
CA THR A 88 -11.12 -13.32 7.39
C THR A 88 -11.31 -13.73 5.92
N ARG A 89 -11.44 -12.77 5.01
CA ARG A 89 -11.55 -13.02 3.57
C ARG A 89 -10.32 -13.71 3.01
N TYR A 90 -9.13 -13.28 3.44
CA TYR A 90 -7.89 -13.94 3.03
C TYR A 90 -7.80 -15.37 3.55
N ALA A 91 -8.08 -15.60 4.83
CA ALA A 91 -8.13 -16.95 5.40
C ALA A 91 -9.17 -17.84 4.68
N ALA A 92 -10.34 -17.29 4.34
CA ALA A 92 -11.36 -17.99 3.56
C ALA A 92 -10.87 -18.37 2.15
N SER A 93 -10.09 -17.52 1.49
CA SER A 93 -9.49 -17.82 0.17
C SER A 93 -8.49 -18.99 0.21
N ARG A 94 -7.98 -19.30 1.41
CA ARG A 94 -7.05 -20.39 1.68
C ARG A 94 -7.77 -21.67 2.10
N LEU A 95 -9.09 -21.68 2.16
CA LEU A 95 -9.86 -22.91 2.29
C LEU A 95 -9.98 -23.60 0.92
N GLY A 96 -9.85 -24.92 0.94
CA GLY A 96 -10.04 -25.80 -0.21
C GLY A 96 -10.93 -27.00 0.15
N GLY A 97 -11.22 -27.84 -0.83
CA GLY A 97 -11.86 -29.15 -0.60
C GLY A 97 -13.13 -29.09 0.25
N ARG A 98 -13.14 -29.84 1.36
CA ARG A 98 -14.29 -29.92 2.27
C ARG A 98 -14.47 -28.64 3.08
N ALA A 99 -13.38 -28.03 3.54
CA ALA A 99 -13.42 -26.79 4.29
C ALA A 99 -14.04 -25.64 3.50
N ALA A 100 -13.67 -25.49 2.22
CA ALA A 100 -14.27 -24.47 1.35
C ALA A 100 -15.78 -24.68 1.17
N ARG A 101 -16.22 -25.92 0.92
CA ARG A 101 -17.66 -26.25 0.79
C ARG A 101 -18.45 -25.99 2.07
N TRP A 102 -17.83 -26.22 3.22
CA TRP A 102 -18.44 -25.94 4.51
C TRP A 102 -18.60 -24.42 4.75
N PHE A 103 -17.62 -23.62 4.35
CA PHE A 103 -17.63 -22.18 4.58
C PHE A 103 -18.39 -21.37 3.52
N GLU A 104 -18.53 -21.90 2.30
CA GLU A 104 -19.16 -21.23 1.16
C GLU A 104 -20.54 -20.60 1.48
N PRO A 105 -21.48 -21.27 2.19
CA PRO A 105 -22.78 -20.67 2.50
C PRO A 105 -22.65 -19.41 3.37
N THR A 106 -21.76 -19.43 4.35
CA THR A 106 -21.48 -18.29 5.23
C THR A 106 -20.90 -17.13 4.42
N LEU A 107 -19.93 -17.40 3.55
CA LEU A 107 -19.33 -16.37 2.70
C LEU A 107 -20.35 -15.76 1.73
N LYS A 108 -21.24 -16.57 1.15
CA LYS A 108 -22.32 -16.10 0.28
C LYS A 108 -23.30 -15.18 1.01
N ASP A 109 -23.70 -15.56 2.21
CA ASP A 109 -24.60 -14.75 3.04
C ASP A 109 -23.95 -13.42 3.42
N TYR A 110 -22.69 -13.46 3.86
CA TYR A 110 -21.92 -12.28 4.19
C TYR A 110 -21.83 -11.29 3.02
N VAL A 111 -21.45 -11.75 1.82
CA VAL A 111 -21.41 -10.90 0.62
C VAL A 111 -22.80 -10.32 0.32
N LYS A 112 -23.85 -11.13 0.36
CA LYS A 112 -25.22 -10.68 0.07
C LYS A 112 -25.71 -9.60 1.03
N ASN A 113 -25.29 -9.64 2.30
CA ASN A 113 -25.76 -8.71 3.33
C ASN A 113 -24.86 -7.49 3.51
N THR A 114 -23.61 -7.52 3.04
CA THR A 114 -22.69 -6.36 3.08
C THR A 114 -22.73 -5.49 1.82
N THR A 115 -23.32 -5.97 0.73
CA THR A 115 -23.46 -5.19 -0.53
C THR A 115 -24.75 -4.37 -0.57
N LYS A 116 -25.40 -4.12 0.59
CA LYS A 116 -26.71 -3.46 0.68
C LYS A 116 -26.68 -2.01 1.16
N ASP A 117 -25.50 -1.42 1.32
CA ASP A 117 -25.32 -0.02 1.69
C ASP A 117 -24.84 0.82 0.49
#